data_AF-A0A940UUV1-F1
#
_entry.id   AF-A0A940UUV1-F1
#
_cell.length_a   1.000
_cell.length_b   1.000
_cell.length_c   1.000
_cell.angle_alpha   90.00
_cell.angle_beta   90.00
_cell.angle_gamma   90.00
#
_symmetry.space_group_name_H-M   'P 1'
#
loop_
_entity.id
_entity.type
_entity.pdbx_description
1 polymer ?
#
loop_
_entity_poly.entity_id
_entity_poly.type
_entity_poly.pdbx_seq_one_letter_code
_entity_poly.pdbx_strand_id
1 'polypeptide(L)'
;MSRIFTVFVFAVISVLCVMAHGEACTLWASAGDVVAGGGVIIAKNRDNSSSLHSKIGLVFPEKGYRFLGILDTEANGYVVAAVNEKGLVVVNASANSVRRSKRHVATEDVTQRVLEKFDSVDSLAREKGFFRKTHPAIYLIADSSKIMSVEVAPGGNTAIKVKDNGSVAFTNHYTAENLSHSNERVSRESLMRLKRINQLIGGLERAHTLDDFISISRDRNSGGPGAVMRDPRQGSVIRTLATFVIRLEHGSAPTVYTQIFNEGTAPETFAAKLDRNFWDPENKQ
;
A
#
# COMPACT_ATOMS: atom_id res chain seq x y z
N MET A 1 36.64 -13.86 62.73
CA MET A 1 36.85 -12.98 61.56
C MET A 1 36.57 -13.80 60.31
N SER A 2 35.39 -13.63 59.71
CA SER A 2 35.06 -14.24 58.40
C SER A 2 34.41 -13.16 57.57
N ARG A 3 35.04 -12.78 56.46
CA ARG A 3 34.47 -11.84 55.48
C ARG A 3 34.25 -12.61 54.19
N ILE A 4 32.98 -12.87 53.92
CA ILE A 4 32.43 -13.41 52.69
C ILE A 4 32.71 -12.39 51.58
N PHE A 5 33.43 -12.82 50.54
CA PHE A 5 33.60 -12.06 49.31
C PHE A 5 32.34 -12.26 48.45
N THR A 6 31.48 -11.24 48.40
CA THR A 6 30.34 -11.20 47.48
C THR A 6 30.84 -10.81 46.09
N VAL A 7 30.81 -11.75 45.15
CA VAL A 7 31.04 -11.49 43.73
C VAL A 7 29.79 -10.82 43.15
N PHE A 8 29.91 -9.54 42.77
CA PHE A 8 28.88 -8.85 41.99
C PHE A 8 29.02 -9.24 40.52
N VAL A 9 28.15 -10.12 40.04
CA VAL A 9 27.96 -10.37 38.60
C VAL A 9 27.07 -9.25 38.06
N PHE A 10 27.64 -8.31 37.33
CA PHE A 10 26.88 -7.35 36.53
C PHE A 10 26.24 -8.10 35.34
N ALA A 11 24.96 -8.45 35.48
CA ALA A 11 24.15 -8.89 34.36
C ALA A 11 23.90 -7.68 33.44
N VAL A 12 24.59 -7.63 32.31
CA VAL A 12 24.28 -6.71 31.21
C VAL A 12 22.92 -7.13 30.65
N ILE A 13 21.88 -6.40 31.03
CA ILE A 13 20.56 -6.53 30.41
C ILE A 13 20.68 -5.90 29.02
N SER A 14 20.94 -6.73 28.01
CA SER A 14 20.75 -6.37 26.62
C SER A 14 19.27 -6.06 26.42
N VAL A 15 18.93 -4.77 26.40
CA VAL A 15 17.63 -4.30 25.93
C VAL A 15 17.54 -4.72 24.46
N LEU A 16 16.86 -5.83 24.22
CA LEU A 16 16.38 -6.22 22.90
C LEU A 16 15.42 -5.12 22.45
N CYS A 17 15.98 -4.14 21.75
CA CYS A 17 15.23 -3.15 21.01
C CYS A 17 14.49 -3.95 19.94
N VAL A 18 13.25 -4.35 20.22
CA VAL A 18 12.33 -4.90 19.24
C VAL A 18 12.14 -3.78 18.20
N MET A 19 12.95 -3.83 17.15
CA MET A 19 12.89 -2.90 16.02
C MET A 19 11.46 -2.88 15.53
N ALA A 20 10.79 -1.77 15.79
CA ALA A 20 9.44 -1.51 15.37
C ALA A 20 9.42 -1.57 13.83
N HIS A 21 8.73 -2.57 13.27
CA HIS A 21 8.51 -2.67 11.84
C HIS A 21 7.60 -1.50 11.43
N GLY A 22 8.21 -0.39 11.01
CA GLY A 22 7.52 0.82 10.62
C GLY A 22 7.11 0.76 9.16
N GLU A 23 5.91 0.26 8.87
CA GLU A 23 5.37 0.23 7.50
C GLU A 23 5.05 1.64 7.01
N ALA A 24 5.72 2.16 6.00
CA ALA A 24 5.64 3.59 5.68
C ALA A 24 5.29 3.87 4.22
N CYS A 25 4.26 3.19 3.70
CA CYS A 25 3.85 3.21 2.29
C CYS A 25 3.42 4.60 1.75
N THR A 26 3.45 4.74 0.43
CA THR A 26 2.87 5.87 -0.31
C THR A 26 1.87 5.33 -1.33
N LEU A 27 0.64 5.87 -1.34
CA LEU A 27 -0.44 5.47 -2.26
C LEU A 27 -0.88 6.70 -3.07
N TRP A 28 -1.17 6.53 -4.35
CA TRP A 28 -1.72 7.60 -5.16
C TRP A 28 -2.54 7.09 -6.33
N ALA A 29 -3.49 7.91 -6.78
CA ALA A 29 -4.35 7.59 -7.90
C ALA A 29 -4.81 8.84 -8.65
N SER A 30 -5.20 8.69 -9.90
CA SER A 30 -5.85 9.70 -10.74
C SER A 30 -6.96 9.05 -11.57
N ALA A 31 -8.09 9.74 -11.74
CA ALA A 31 -9.25 9.28 -12.48
C ALA A 31 -9.78 10.36 -13.40
N GLY A 32 -10.48 9.96 -14.47
CA GLY A 32 -11.21 10.86 -15.35
C GLY A 32 -10.30 11.68 -16.26
N ASP A 33 -10.61 12.96 -16.43
CA ASP A 33 -10.03 13.84 -17.46
C ASP A 33 -8.53 14.09 -17.27
N VAL A 34 -8.05 13.95 -16.02
CA VAL A 34 -6.61 14.08 -15.73
C VAL A 34 -5.81 12.86 -16.17
N VAL A 35 -6.44 11.78 -16.63
CA VAL A 35 -5.78 10.58 -17.15
C VAL A 35 -5.82 10.56 -18.66
N ALA A 36 -4.68 10.26 -19.30
CA ALA A 36 -4.60 10.21 -20.75
C ALA A 36 -5.51 9.11 -21.33
N GLY A 37 -6.57 9.51 -22.05
CA GLY A 37 -7.59 8.61 -22.57
C GLY A 37 -8.71 8.27 -21.58
N GLY A 38 -8.79 8.96 -20.44
CA GLY A 38 -9.74 8.70 -19.37
C GLY A 38 -9.36 7.48 -18.51
N GLY A 39 -10.33 6.94 -17.78
CA GLY A 39 -10.11 5.79 -16.91
C GLY A 39 -9.43 6.14 -15.58
N VAL A 40 -8.67 5.19 -15.03
CA VAL A 40 -7.99 5.34 -13.72
C VAL A 40 -6.56 4.81 -13.78
N ILE A 41 -5.63 5.51 -13.13
CA ILE A 41 -4.30 4.99 -12.81
C ILE A 41 -4.12 5.03 -11.29
N ILE A 42 -3.69 3.92 -10.71
CA ILE A 42 -3.48 3.77 -9.26
C ILE A 42 -2.13 3.12 -9.00
N ALA A 43 -1.47 3.55 -7.93
CA ALA A 43 -0.15 3.08 -7.57
C ALA A 43 0.11 3.06 -6.07
N LYS A 44 1.10 2.22 -5.70
CA LYS A 44 1.64 2.08 -4.36
C LYS A 44 3.13 1.82 -4.41
N ASN A 45 3.85 2.51 -3.52
CA ASN A 45 5.14 2.03 -3.03
C ASN A 45 4.96 1.40 -1.65
N ARG A 46 5.36 0.12 -1.54
CA ARG A 46 5.43 -0.62 -0.27
C ARG A 46 6.76 -0.31 0.38
N ASP A 47 6.72 0.43 1.49
CA ASP A 47 7.91 0.73 2.28
C ASP A 47 7.87 -0.01 3.60
N ASN A 48 8.90 -0.80 3.89
CA ASN A 48 9.02 -1.55 5.14
C ASN A 48 10.49 -1.86 5.46
N SER A 49 10.73 -2.62 6.54
CA SER A 49 12.07 -3.11 6.92
C SER A 49 12.74 -3.86 5.78
N SER A 50 14.02 -3.58 5.51
CA SER A 50 14.78 -4.20 4.41
C SER A 50 14.83 -5.72 4.45
N SER A 51 14.72 -6.29 5.65
CA SER A 51 14.72 -7.74 5.90
C SER A 51 13.45 -8.47 5.42
N LEU A 52 12.37 -7.74 5.14
CA LEU A 52 11.12 -8.35 4.67
C LEU A 52 11.13 -8.53 3.17
N HIS A 53 10.60 -9.66 2.72
CA HIS A 53 10.54 -9.99 1.30
C HIS A 53 9.11 -9.84 0.77
N SER A 54 9.02 -9.65 -0.54
CA SER A 54 7.76 -9.64 -1.28
C SER A 54 7.89 -10.50 -2.52
N LYS A 55 6.76 -11.01 -3.00
CA LYS A 55 6.69 -11.73 -4.27
C LYS A 55 5.48 -11.29 -5.07
N ILE A 56 5.56 -11.47 -6.38
CA ILE A 56 4.39 -11.35 -7.25
C ILE A 56 3.66 -12.70 -7.20
N GLY A 57 2.33 -12.67 -7.07
CA GLY A 57 1.51 -13.87 -6.97
C GLY A 57 0.23 -13.74 -7.78
N LEU A 58 -0.04 -14.74 -8.61
CA LEU A 58 -1.34 -14.98 -9.23
C LEU A 58 -2.09 -16.01 -8.37
N VAL A 59 -3.21 -15.58 -7.78
CA VAL A 59 -3.97 -16.36 -6.80
C VAL A 59 -5.30 -16.78 -7.39
N PHE A 60 -5.59 -18.08 -7.25
CA PHE A 60 -6.84 -18.73 -7.65
C PHE A 60 -7.52 -19.26 -6.38
N PRO A 61 -8.35 -18.45 -5.71
CA PRO A 61 -9.05 -18.90 -4.51
C PRO A 61 -10.08 -19.97 -4.85
N GLU A 62 -10.44 -20.83 -3.89
CA GLU A 62 -11.51 -21.82 -4.08
C GLU A 62 -12.87 -21.18 -4.37
N LYS A 63 -13.09 -19.97 -3.82
CA LYS A 63 -14.29 -19.17 -4.01
C LYS A 63 -13.90 -17.70 -4.20
N GLY A 64 -14.62 -17.02 -5.09
CA GLY A 64 -14.39 -15.60 -5.39
C GLY A 64 -13.51 -15.38 -6.61
N TYR A 65 -13.19 -14.12 -6.86
CA TYR A 65 -12.42 -13.74 -8.04
C TYR A 65 -10.93 -14.04 -7.91
N ARG A 66 -10.32 -14.44 -9.03
CA ARG A 66 -8.87 -14.56 -9.20
C ARG A 66 -8.22 -13.18 -9.06
N PHE A 67 -7.00 -13.12 -8.55
CA PHE A 67 -6.28 -11.85 -8.45
C PHE A 67 -4.76 -12.00 -8.62
N LEU A 68 -4.15 -10.93 -9.14
CA LEU A 68 -2.71 -10.76 -9.26
C LEU A 68 -2.29 -9.66 -8.29
N GLY A 69 -1.20 -9.87 -7.55
CA GLY A 69 -0.68 -8.81 -6.71
C GLY A 69 0.68 -9.08 -6.10
N ILE A 70 1.08 -8.14 -5.25
CA ILE A 70 2.25 -8.25 -4.39
C ILE A 70 1.80 -8.88 -3.08
N LEU A 71 2.46 -9.98 -2.72
CA LEU A 71 2.25 -10.72 -1.49
C LEU A 71 3.45 -10.53 -0.56
N ASP A 72 3.16 -10.35 0.72
CA ASP A 72 4.17 -10.38 1.78
C ASP A 72 4.51 -11.83 2.14
N THR A 73 5.78 -12.23 1.98
CA THR A 73 6.21 -13.61 2.23
C THR A 73 6.23 -13.94 3.71
N GLU A 74 6.52 -12.95 4.56
CA GLU A 74 6.69 -13.15 6.01
C GLU A 74 5.36 -13.07 6.77
N ALA A 75 4.32 -12.51 6.12
CA ALA A 75 2.98 -12.40 6.68
C ALA A 75 2.00 -13.41 6.04
N ASN A 76 2.43 -14.65 5.84
CA ASN A 76 1.62 -15.74 5.28
C ASN A 76 0.91 -15.39 3.96
N GLY A 77 1.54 -14.59 3.10
CA GLY A 77 0.96 -14.19 1.82
C GLY A 77 -0.03 -13.02 1.90
N TYR A 78 0.00 -12.21 2.97
CA TYR A 78 -0.82 -11.01 3.09
C TYR A 78 -0.74 -10.13 1.84
N VAL A 79 -1.89 -9.65 1.36
CA VAL A 79 -2.01 -8.92 0.10
C VAL A 79 -1.66 -7.44 0.33
N VAL A 80 -0.55 -7.02 -0.26
CA VAL A 80 -0.02 -5.65 -0.15
C VAL A 80 -0.72 -4.71 -1.13
N ALA A 81 -0.89 -5.16 -2.36
CA ALA A 81 -1.48 -4.46 -3.49
C ALA A 81 -1.87 -5.49 -4.54
N ALA A 82 -3.06 -5.39 -5.11
CA ALA A 82 -3.52 -6.37 -6.09
C ALA A 82 -4.68 -5.85 -6.94
N VAL A 83 -4.92 -6.56 -8.03
CA VAL A 83 -6.05 -6.40 -8.95
C VAL A 83 -6.71 -7.75 -9.19
N ASN A 84 -8.03 -7.79 -9.20
CA ASN A 84 -8.77 -9.00 -9.52
C ASN A 84 -9.13 -9.11 -11.02
N GLU A 85 -9.62 -10.27 -11.44
CA GLU A 85 -10.02 -10.54 -12.82
C GLU A 85 -11.18 -9.66 -13.34
N LYS A 86 -11.84 -8.91 -12.46
CA LYS A 86 -12.88 -7.92 -12.80
C LYS A 86 -12.32 -6.51 -12.99
N GLY A 87 -11.03 -6.30 -12.73
CA GLY A 87 -10.40 -4.99 -12.83
C GLY A 87 -10.57 -4.12 -11.59
N LEU A 88 -11.01 -4.70 -10.46
CA LEU A 88 -11.02 -4.01 -9.17
C LEU A 88 -9.63 -4.10 -8.54
N VAL A 89 -9.05 -2.95 -8.22
CA VAL A 89 -7.73 -2.79 -7.63
C VAL A 89 -7.85 -2.36 -6.19
N VAL A 90 -7.00 -2.88 -5.32
CA VAL A 90 -6.87 -2.45 -3.93
C VAL A 90 -5.40 -2.27 -3.58
N VAL A 91 -5.07 -1.10 -3.03
CA VAL A 91 -3.78 -0.83 -2.37
C VAL A 91 -4.03 -0.26 -0.98
N ASN A 92 -3.17 -0.58 -0.03
CA ASN A 92 -3.36 -0.21 1.38
C ASN A 92 -2.12 0.47 1.99
N ALA A 93 -2.30 1.15 3.12
CA ALA A 93 -1.21 1.64 3.95
C ALA A 93 -1.62 1.58 5.43
N SER A 94 -0.71 1.18 6.29
CA SER A 94 -0.91 1.25 7.73
C SER A 94 -1.04 2.69 8.21
N ALA A 95 -1.99 2.94 9.10
CA ALA A 95 -2.17 4.23 9.77
C ALA A 95 -1.18 4.39 10.94
N ASN A 96 0.09 4.60 10.62
CA ASN A 96 1.15 4.71 11.63
C ASN A 96 1.02 5.92 12.56
N SER A 97 0.17 6.89 12.22
CA SER A 97 -0.22 7.97 13.12
C SER A 97 -0.93 7.48 14.38
N VAL A 98 -1.58 6.32 14.35
CA VAL A 98 -2.19 5.66 15.50
C VAL A 98 -1.12 4.93 16.31
N ARG A 99 -1.15 5.01 17.65
CA ARG A 99 -0.23 4.24 18.50
C ARG A 99 -0.38 2.74 18.28
N ARG A 100 0.73 1.99 18.31
CA ARG A 100 0.76 0.54 18.10
C ARG A 100 -0.23 -0.23 18.99
N SER A 101 -0.40 0.17 20.25
CA SER A 101 -1.34 -0.47 21.18
C SER A 101 -2.82 -0.35 20.76
N LYS A 102 -3.16 0.59 19.87
CA LYS A 102 -4.51 0.79 19.32
C LYS A 102 -4.64 0.32 17.86
N ARG A 103 -3.54 -0.13 17.25
CA ARG A 103 -3.57 -0.80 15.95
C ARG A 103 -3.84 -2.28 16.20
N HIS A 104 -5.09 -2.60 16.56
CA HIS A 104 -5.50 -3.98 16.76
C HIS A 104 -5.16 -4.80 15.50
N VAL A 105 -4.72 -6.04 15.70
CA VAL A 105 -4.39 -6.91 14.57
C VAL A 105 -5.68 -7.23 13.84
N ALA A 106 -5.67 -7.11 12.51
CA ALA A 106 -6.80 -7.52 11.70
C ALA A 106 -7.02 -9.02 11.87
N THR A 107 -8.26 -9.45 12.09
CA THR A 107 -8.58 -10.88 12.16
C THR A 107 -8.61 -11.52 10.76
N GLU A 108 -8.67 -10.71 9.70
CA GLU A 108 -8.78 -11.14 8.31
C GLU A 108 -8.07 -10.13 7.39
N ASP A 109 -7.55 -10.59 6.24
CA ASP A 109 -7.04 -9.72 5.20
C ASP A 109 -8.20 -9.07 4.42
N VAL A 110 -8.46 -7.81 4.73
CA VAL A 110 -9.52 -7.02 4.08
C VAL A 110 -9.22 -6.75 2.61
N THR A 111 -7.94 -6.64 2.22
CA THR A 111 -7.53 -6.44 0.83
C THR A 111 -7.94 -7.66 0.01
N GLN A 112 -7.56 -8.86 0.46
CA GLN A 112 -7.96 -10.11 -0.15
C GLN A 112 -9.49 -10.24 -0.22
N ARG A 113 -10.19 -9.99 0.89
CA ARG A 113 -11.66 -10.08 0.91
C ARG A 113 -12.34 -9.13 -0.07
N VAL A 114 -11.79 -7.93 -0.32
CA VAL A 114 -12.34 -7.02 -1.32
C VAL A 114 -12.18 -7.65 -2.71
N LEU A 115 -10.98 -8.12 -3.02
CA LEU A 115 -10.63 -8.69 -4.32
C LEU A 115 -11.46 -9.93 -4.64
N GLU A 116 -11.72 -10.80 -3.67
CA GLU A 116 -12.46 -12.04 -3.88
C GLU A 116 -13.97 -11.83 -4.03
N LYS A 117 -14.54 -10.76 -3.43
CA LYS A 117 -15.99 -10.59 -3.30
C LYS A 117 -16.61 -9.51 -4.19
N PHE A 118 -15.83 -8.51 -4.61
CA PHE A 118 -16.36 -7.36 -5.33
C PHE A 118 -15.76 -7.24 -6.72
N ASP A 119 -16.60 -6.80 -7.66
CA ASP A 119 -16.25 -6.61 -9.07
C ASP A 119 -15.99 -5.14 -9.43
N SER A 120 -16.34 -4.21 -8.56
CA SER A 120 -16.36 -2.78 -8.83
C SER A 120 -16.33 -1.97 -7.53
N VAL A 121 -15.98 -0.69 -7.64
CA VAL A 121 -16.09 0.25 -6.53
C VAL A 121 -17.55 0.40 -6.12
N ASP A 122 -18.48 0.38 -7.07
CA ASP A 122 -19.91 0.53 -6.78
C ASP A 122 -20.48 -0.68 -6.02
N SER A 123 -20.05 -1.90 -6.29
CA SER A 123 -20.48 -3.07 -5.51
C SER A 123 -19.94 -3.05 -4.09
N LEU A 124 -18.69 -2.64 -3.90
CA LEU A 124 -18.11 -2.45 -2.57
C LEU A 124 -18.81 -1.32 -1.79
N ALA A 125 -19.09 -0.18 -2.44
CA ALA A 125 -19.69 0.98 -1.79
C ALA A 125 -21.11 0.71 -1.24
N ARG A 126 -21.81 -0.28 -1.78
CA ARG A 126 -23.12 -0.73 -1.27
C ARG A 126 -23.02 -1.51 0.05
N GLU A 127 -21.87 -2.12 0.36
CA GLU A 127 -21.68 -2.92 1.57
C GLU A 127 -21.33 -2.07 2.79
N LYS A 128 -22.37 -1.52 3.40
CA LYS A 128 -22.25 -0.69 4.60
C LYS A 128 -21.54 -1.45 5.72
N GLY A 129 -20.49 -0.83 6.25
CA GLY A 129 -19.78 -1.35 7.42
C GLY A 129 -18.79 -2.47 7.13
N PHE A 130 -18.53 -2.80 5.85
CA PHE A 130 -17.51 -3.79 5.46
C PHE A 130 -16.16 -3.55 6.13
N PHE A 131 -15.74 -2.28 6.23
CA PHE A 131 -14.48 -1.87 6.83
C PHE A 131 -14.50 -1.73 8.37
N ARG A 132 -15.64 -1.85 9.05
CA ARG A 132 -15.72 -1.59 10.50
C ARG A 132 -14.87 -2.54 11.35
N LYS A 133 -14.64 -3.75 10.87
CA LYS A 133 -13.88 -4.79 11.58
C LYS A 133 -12.40 -4.83 11.20
N THR A 134 -11.95 -3.94 10.33
CA THR A 134 -10.53 -3.89 9.95
C THR A 134 -9.68 -3.18 10.99
N HIS A 135 -8.38 -3.41 10.93
CA HIS A 135 -7.38 -2.65 11.67
C HIS A 135 -7.31 -1.19 11.18
N PRO A 136 -6.75 -0.27 11.97
CA PRO A 136 -6.58 1.11 11.53
C PRO A 136 -5.66 1.18 10.30
N ALA A 137 -6.21 1.59 9.17
CA ALA A 137 -5.57 1.51 7.86
C ALA A 137 -6.16 2.54 6.89
N ILE A 138 -5.47 2.73 5.77
CA ILE A 138 -5.90 3.55 4.65
C ILE A 138 -5.93 2.65 3.41
N TYR A 139 -7.04 2.68 2.68
CA TYR A 139 -7.20 1.95 1.43
C TYR A 139 -7.46 2.93 0.28
N LEU A 140 -6.80 2.71 -0.84
CA LEU A 140 -7.24 3.20 -2.14
C LEU A 140 -7.72 2.01 -2.96
N ILE A 141 -8.97 2.08 -3.39
CA ILE A 141 -9.63 1.11 -4.23
C ILE A 141 -10.00 1.79 -5.55
N ALA A 142 -9.85 1.11 -6.67
CA ALA A 142 -10.20 1.66 -7.97
C ALA A 142 -10.76 0.59 -8.91
N ASP A 143 -11.70 1.00 -9.75
CA ASP A 143 -12.04 0.29 -10.98
C ASP A 143 -11.75 1.21 -12.19
N SER A 144 -12.15 0.84 -13.39
CA SER A 144 -11.89 1.66 -14.59
C SER A 144 -12.60 3.02 -14.60
N SER A 145 -13.51 3.29 -13.65
CA SER A 145 -14.34 4.49 -13.67
C SER A 145 -14.09 5.43 -12.49
N LYS A 146 -13.70 4.90 -11.33
CA LYS A 146 -13.64 5.72 -10.11
C LYS A 146 -12.63 5.20 -9.09
N ILE A 147 -12.24 6.11 -8.21
CA ILE A 147 -11.40 5.86 -7.05
C ILE A 147 -12.28 5.97 -5.80
N MET A 148 -12.17 4.99 -4.92
CA MET A 148 -12.67 5.01 -3.56
C MET A 148 -11.50 5.06 -2.58
N SER A 149 -11.47 6.10 -1.76
CA SER A 149 -10.57 6.20 -0.61
C SER A 149 -11.32 5.84 0.66
N VAL A 150 -10.69 5.02 1.50
CA VAL A 150 -11.23 4.59 2.79
C VAL A 150 -10.17 4.77 3.86
N GLU A 151 -10.44 5.65 4.81
CA GLU A 151 -9.63 5.82 6.01
C GLU A 151 -10.37 5.16 7.18
N VAL A 152 -9.70 4.24 7.88
CA VAL A 152 -10.26 3.49 9.00
C VAL A 152 -9.50 3.82 10.27
N ALA A 153 -10.18 4.44 11.23
CA ALA A 153 -9.69 4.80 12.56
C ALA A 153 -9.99 3.69 13.59
N PRO A 154 -9.35 3.73 14.78
CA PRO A 154 -9.66 2.81 15.87
C PRO A 154 -11.17 2.76 16.18
N GLY A 155 -11.66 1.57 16.54
CA GLY A 155 -13.09 1.35 16.80
C GLY A 155 -13.96 1.22 15.55
N GLY A 156 -13.36 1.17 14.35
CA GLY A 156 -14.09 0.96 13.10
C GLY A 156 -14.76 2.22 12.54
N ASN A 157 -14.37 3.39 13.05
CA ASN A 157 -14.78 4.68 12.47
C ASN A 157 -14.16 4.82 11.08
N THR A 158 -14.97 5.20 10.09
CA THR A 158 -14.52 5.26 8.70
C THR A 158 -14.82 6.62 8.09
N ALA A 159 -13.92 7.08 7.22
CA ALA A 159 -14.18 8.15 6.27
C ALA A 159 -14.02 7.56 4.86
N ILE A 160 -15.08 7.64 4.07
CA ILE A 160 -15.14 7.08 2.72
C ILE A 160 -15.42 8.23 1.75
N LYS A 161 -14.62 8.32 0.69
CA LYS A 161 -14.85 9.25 -0.42
C LYS A 161 -14.70 8.51 -1.74
N VAL A 162 -15.64 8.74 -2.65
CA VAL A 162 -15.60 8.23 -4.02
C VAL A 162 -15.45 9.43 -4.96
N LYS A 163 -14.59 9.30 -5.96
CA LYS A 163 -14.43 10.29 -7.03
C LYS A 163 -14.20 9.60 -8.38
N ASP A 164 -14.77 10.16 -9.42
CA ASP A 164 -14.60 9.74 -10.82
C ASP A 164 -13.64 10.66 -11.59
N ASN A 165 -13.30 11.83 -11.03
CA ASN A 165 -12.36 12.76 -11.64
C ASN A 165 -11.33 13.34 -10.65
N GLY A 166 -10.13 13.58 -11.15
CA GLY A 166 -9.00 14.18 -10.44
C GLY A 166 -8.13 13.17 -9.68
N SER A 167 -7.22 13.69 -8.85
CA SER A 167 -6.19 12.90 -8.17
C SER A 167 -6.42 12.80 -6.67
N VAL A 168 -5.78 11.81 -6.04
CA VAL A 168 -5.71 11.64 -4.59
C VAL A 168 -4.41 10.94 -4.20
N ALA A 169 -3.86 11.26 -3.04
CA ALA A 169 -2.70 10.58 -2.50
C ALA A 169 -2.79 10.43 -0.98
N PHE A 170 -2.15 9.38 -0.47
CA PHE A 170 -2.10 9.04 0.95
C PHE A 170 -0.70 8.53 1.32
N THR A 171 -0.36 8.70 2.59
CA THR A 171 0.80 8.04 3.19
C THR A 171 0.35 7.23 4.40
N ASN A 172 0.78 7.55 5.62
CA ASN A 172 0.53 6.73 6.81
C ASN A 172 -0.16 7.49 7.94
N HIS A 173 -0.98 8.48 7.57
CA HIS A 173 -1.77 9.26 8.51
C HIS A 173 -3.10 9.65 7.88
N TYR A 174 -4.11 9.87 8.72
CA TYR A 174 -5.43 10.26 8.27
C TYR A 174 -5.40 11.68 7.69
N THR A 175 -6.14 11.88 6.60
CA THR A 175 -6.36 13.17 5.95
C THR A 175 -7.80 13.66 6.13
N ALA A 176 -8.73 12.76 6.45
CA ALA A 176 -10.10 13.12 6.73
C ALA A 176 -10.20 13.91 8.04
N GLU A 177 -10.81 15.09 7.97
CA GLU A 177 -10.95 16.02 9.10
C GLU A 177 -11.64 15.37 10.30
N ASN A 178 -12.71 14.59 10.06
CA ASN A 178 -13.44 13.88 11.11
C ASN A 178 -12.64 12.76 11.77
N LEU A 179 -11.53 12.31 11.17
CA LEU A 179 -10.61 11.30 11.74
C LEU A 179 -9.30 11.90 12.26
N SER A 180 -9.09 13.21 12.09
CA SER A 180 -7.85 13.89 12.48
C SER A 180 -7.47 13.68 13.96
N HIS A 181 -8.47 13.60 14.85
CA HIS A 181 -8.28 13.31 16.28
C HIS A 181 -7.63 11.94 16.55
N SER A 182 -7.70 11.00 15.59
CA SER A 182 -7.06 9.69 15.70
C SER A 182 -5.57 9.70 15.27
N ASN A 183 -5.09 10.81 14.69
CA ASN A 183 -3.67 11.00 14.39
C ASN A 183 -2.86 11.36 15.65
N GLU A 184 -2.51 10.37 16.47
CA GLU A 184 -1.78 10.61 17.73
C GLU A 184 -0.31 11.04 17.51
N ARG A 185 0.37 10.49 16.50
CA ARG A 185 1.76 10.83 16.17
C ARG A 185 2.02 10.74 14.67
N VAL A 186 1.85 11.85 13.97
CA VAL A 186 2.22 11.92 12.55
C VAL A 186 3.74 12.11 12.41
N SER A 187 4.39 11.24 11.62
CA SER A 187 5.83 11.40 11.36
C SER A 187 6.09 12.48 10.31
N ARG A 188 7.20 13.21 10.48
CA ARG A 188 7.67 14.22 9.50
C ARG A 188 7.81 13.63 8.10
N GLU A 189 8.27 12.38 7.98
CA GLU A 189 8.41 11.71 6.68
C GLU A 189 7.07 11.44 6.01
N SER A 190 6.05 11.04 6.79
CA SER A 190 4.70 10.82 6.27
C SER A 190 4.11 12.11 5.68
N LEU A 191 4.31 13.25 6.36
CA LEU A 191 3.92 14.58 5.89
C LEU A 191 4.71 15.02 4.65
N MET A 192 6.04 14.86 4.67
CA MET A 192 6.90 15.28 3.57
C MET A 192 6.68 14.45 2.30
N ARG A 193 6.48 13.13 2.43
CA ARG A 193 6.09 12.29 1.30
C ARG A 193 4.72 12.65 0.77
N LEU A 194 3.73 12.90 1.65
CA LEU A 194 2.40 13.32 1.19
C LEU A 194 2.47 14.66 0.44
N LYS A 195 3.26 15.62 0.93
CA LYS A 195 3.51 16.87 0.19
C LYS A 195 4.18 16.60 -1.15
N ARG A 196 5.24 15.78 -1.18
CA ARG A 196 6.01 15.48 -2.39
C ARG A 196 5.17 14.78 -3.46
N ILE A 197 4.41 13.75 -3.09
CA ILE A 197 3.57 13.02 -4.06
C ILE A 197 2.47 13.91 -4.64
N ASN A 198 1.87 14.80 -3.83
CA ASN A 198 0.91 15.78 -4.33
C ASN A 198 1.56 16.80 -5.27
N GLN A 199 2.81 17.23 -5.01
CA GLN A 199 3.56 18.10 -5.91
C GLN A 199 3.91 17.41 -7.24
N LEU A 200 4.30 16.14 -7.19
CA LEU A 200 4.66 15.38 -8.38
C LEU A 200 3.45 15.15 -9.29
N ILE A 201 2.32 14.73 -8.73
CA ILE A 201 1.11 14.49 -9.49
C ILE A 201 0.50 15.81 -9.97
N GLY A 202 0.39 16.81 -9.09
CA GLY A 202 -0.16 18.12 -9.44
C GLY A 202 0.74 18.96 -10.35
N GLY A 203 2.00 18.56 -10.53
CA GLY A 203 2.95 19.20 -11.44
C GLY A 203 2.97 18.60 -12.85
N LEU A 204 2.16 17.58 -13.14
CA LEU A 204 2.00 17.06 -14.49
C LEU A 204 1.16 18.04 -15.31
N GLU A 205 1.79 18.70 -16.30
CA GLU A 205 1.12 19.68 -17.17
C GLU A 205 0.22 19.03 -18.23
N ARG A 206 0.40 17.73 -18.46
CA ARG A 206 -0.37 16.92 -19.41
C ARG A 206 -1.15 15.84 -18.67
N ALA A 207 -2.13 15.26 -19.36
CA ALA A 207 -2.87 14.11 -18.85
C ALA A 207 -1.90 12.97 -18.45
N HIS A 208 -2.17 12.38 -17.29
CA HIS A 208 -1.31 11.42 -16.62
C HIS A 208 -1.27 10.10 -17.38
N THR A 209 -0.08 9.51 -17.53
CA THR A 209 0.11 8.19 -18.15
C THR A 209 0.65 7.17 -17.16
N LEU A 210 0.66 5.90 -17.59
CA LEU A 210 1.27 4.81 -16.82
C LEU A 210 2.75 5.11 -16.54
N ASP A 211 3.47 5.61 -17.55
CA ASP A 211 4.89 5.95 -17.44
C ASP A 211 5.14 7.10 -16.46
N ASP A 212 4.23 8.08 -16.38
CA ASP A 212 4.32 9.14 -15.38
C ASP A 212 4.26 8.56 -13.96
N PHE A 213 3.34 7.62 -13.71
CA PHE A 213 3.22 6.98 -12.42
C PHE A 213 4.42 6.07 -12.11
N ILE A 214 4.97 5.36 -13.10
CA ILE A 214 6.22 4.60 -12.95
C ILE A 214 7.38 5.55 -12.62
N SER A 215 7.48 6.69 -13.29
CA SER A 215 8.51 7.71 -13.01
C SER A 215 8.38 8.28 -11.60
N ILE A 216 7.17 8.68 -11.20
CA ILE A 216 6.84 9.17 -9.85
C ILE A 216 7.19 8.13 -8.78
N SER A 217 6.91 6.84 -9.03
CA SER A 217 7.25 5.77 -8.09
C SER A 217 8.75 5.66 -7.80
N ARG A 218 9.60 6.20 -8.68
CA ARG A 218 11.06 6.20 -8.59
C ARG A 218 11.63 7.52 -8.05
N ASP A 219 10.78 8.47 -7.66
CA ASP A 219 11.24 9.76 -7.10
C ASP A 219 12.01 9.54 -5.79
N ARG A 220 13.32 9.78 -5.84
CA ARG A 220 14.19 9.68 -4.67
C ARG A 220 14.25 10.96 -3.85
N ASN A 221 13.75 12.09 -4.36
CA ASN A 221 13.82 13.40 -3.70
C ASN A 221 15.21 13.68 -3.06
N SER A 222 16.28 13.38 -3.81
CA SER A 222 17.68 13.47 -3.36
C SER A 222 17.99 12.72 -2.05
N GLY A 223 17.31 11.60 -1.77
CA GLY A 223 17.44 10.82 -0.53
C GLY A 223 16.74 11.45 0.70
N GLY A 224 16.03 12.56 0.49
CA GLY A 224 15.37 13.31 1.55
C GLY A 224 14.15 12.58 2.15
N PRO A 225 13.65 13.04 3.30
CA PRO A 225 12.47 12.47 3.98
C PRO A 225 11.15 12.52 3.19
N GLY A 226 11.12 13.23 2.05
CA GLY A 226 10.00 13.24 1.11
C GLY A 226 10.09 12.23 -0.03
N ALA A 227 11.15 11.41 -0.09
CA ALA A 227 11.34 10.42 -1.16
C ALA A 227 10.16 9.45 -1.27
N VAL A 228 9.64 9.27 -2.48
CA VAL A 228 8.61 8.26 -2.79
C VAL A 228 9.26 6.89 -2.92
N MET A 229 10.41 6.82 -3.61
CA MET A 229 11.32 5.68 -3.62
C MET A 229 12.34 5.85 -2.50
N ARG A 230 12.21 5.04 -1.46
CA ARG A 230 13.04 5.14 -0.26
C ARG A 230 14.23 4.20 -0.32
N ASP A 231 15.40 4.76 -0.07
CA ASP A 231 16.61 4.00 0.21
C ASP A 231 16.82 3.80 1.72
N PRO A 232 17.54 2.74 2.13
CA PRO A 232 18.08 2.65 3.48
C PRO A 232 18.91 3.90 3.80
N ARG A 233 18.81 4.40 5.04
CA ARG A 233 19.59 5.54 5.51
C ARG A 233 20.14 5.26 6.91
N GLN A 234 21.18 6.00 7.30
CA GLN A 234 21.73 5.90 8.64
C GLN A 234 20.63 6.13 9.69
N GLY A 235 20.40 5.14 10.57
CA GLY A 235 19.35 5.18 11.58
C GLY A 235 17.95 4.75 11.12
N SER A 236 17.76 4.30 9.87
CA SER A 236 16.50 3.76 9.36
C SER A 236 16.71 2.61 8.40
N VAL A 237 16.22 1.42 8.78
CA VAL A 237 16.21 0.22 7.93
C VAL A 237 15.02 0.17 6.95
N ILE A 238 14.15 1.19 6.97
CA ILE A 238 12.99 1.27 6.08
C ILE A 238 13.41 1.72 4.67
N ARG A 239 13.02 0.94 3.67
CA ARG A 239 13.21 1.20 2.23
C ARG A 239 11.97 0.80 1.43
N THR A 240 11.91 1.19 0.17
CA THR A 240 10.91 0.66 -0.76
C THR A 240 11.29 -0.77 -1.13
N LEU A 241 10.34 -1.68 -0.90
CA LEU A 241 10.46 -3.12 -1.15
C LEU A 241 9.72 -3.52 -2.41
N ALA A 242 8.69 -2.76 -2.80
CA ALA A 242 7.98 -3.00 -4.04
C ALA A 242 7.23 -1.75 -4.53
N THR A 243 7.02 -1.71 -5.84
CA THR A 243 6.19 -0.74 -6.55
C THR A 243 5.10 -1.50 -7.29
N PHE A 244 3.85 -1.04 -7.16
CA PHE A 244 2.71 -1.50 -7.95
C PHE A 244 2.10 -0.30 -8.65
N VAL A 245 1.94 -0.36 -9.98
CA VAL A 245 1.27 0.66 -10.79
C VAL A 245 0.35 -0.07 -11.76
N ILE A 246 -0.88 0.38 -11.88
CA ILE A 246 -1.83 -0.20 -12.83
C ILE A 246 -2.68 0.89 -13.48
N ARG A 247 -2.91 0.72 -14.79
CA ARG A 247 -3.79 1.52 -15.61
C ARG A 247 -5.05 0.71 -15.93
N LEU A 248 -6.20 1.32 -15.68
CA LEU A 248 -7.53 0.78 -15.87
C LEU A 248 -8.25 1.66 -16.90
N GLU A 249 -8.57 1.09 -18.05
CA GLU A 249 -9.25 1.77 -19.14
C GLU A 249 -10.67 1.24 -19.28
N HIS A 250 -11.60 2.09 -19.71
CA HIS A 250 -12.96 1.65 -19.98
C HIS A 250 -12.97 0.59 -21.11
N GLY A 251 -13.61 -0.56 -20.83
CA GLY A 251 -13.78 -1.63 -21.81
C GLY A 251 -12.50 -2.38 -22.22
N SER A 252 -11.35 -2.08 -21.59
CA SER A 252 -10.07 -2.71 -21.91
C SER A 252 -9.49 -3.44 -20.70
N ALA A 253 -8.72 -4.49 -20.97
CA ALA A 253 -8.01 -5.22 -19.92
C ALA A 253 -6.98 -4.32 -19.20
N PRO A 254 -6.86 -4.41 -17.87
CA PRO A 254 -5.87 -3.63 -17.11
C PRO A 254 -4.44 -3.83 -17.61
N THR A 255 -3.63 -2.77 -17.58
CA THR A 255 -2.17 -2.86 -17.81
C THR A 255 -1.45 -2.62 -16.50
N VAL A 256 -0.69 -3.62 -16.02
CA VAL A 256 0.05 -3.57 -14.76
C VAL A 256 1.55 -3.45 -14.99
N TYR A 257 2.20 -2.72 -14.10
CA TYR A 257 3.65 -2.68 -13.91
C TYR A 257 3.93 -2.87 -12.42
N THR A 258 4.76 -3.85 -12.08
CA THR A 258 5.20 -4.07 -10.70
C THR A 258 6.70 -4.37 -10.67
N GLN A 259 7.35 -3.91 -9.61
CA GLN A 259 8.78 -4.14 -9.38
C GLN A 259 9.01 -4.51 -7.93
N ILE A 260 9.77 -5.58 -7.67
CA ILE A 260 10.15 -6.05 -6.34
C ILE A 260 11.64 -5.76 -6.12
N PHE A 261 11.98 -5.28 -4.93
CA PHE A 261 13.32 -4.85 -4.53
C PHE A 261 13.80 -5.58 -3.28
N ASN A 262 13.67 -6.90 -3.26
CA ASN A 262 14.15 -7.73 -2.16
C ASN A 262 15.66 -7.54 -1.93
N GLU A 263 16.08 -7.57 -0.67
CA GLU A 263 17.49 -7.41 -0.31
C GLU A 263 18.31 -8.61 -0.81
N GLY A 264 19.51 -8.35 -1.32
CA GLY A 264 20.41 -9.40 -1.82
C GLY A 264 20.08 -9.95 -3.22
N THR A 265 19.01 -9.49 -3.87
CA THR A 265 18.64 -9.90 -5.24
C THR A 265 18.57 -8.71 -6.19
N ALA A 266 18.71 -8.97 -7.49
CA ALA A 266 18.38 -7.97 -8.50
C ALA A 266 16.87 -7.63 -8.46
N PRO A 267 16.45 -6.41 -8.85
CA PRO A 267 15.04 -6.09 -8.94
C PRO A 267 14.29 -7.00 -9.92
N GLU A 268 13.19 -7.60 -9.46
CA GLU A 268 12.29 -8.39 -10.30
C GLU A 268 11.22 -7.46 -10.87
N THR A 269 10.99 -7.50 -12.18
CA THR A 269 9.99 -6.65 -12.84
C THR A 269 8.97 -7.51 -13.58
N PHE A 270 7.69 -7.22 -13.38
CA PHE A 270 6.59 -7.82 -14.13
C PHE A 270 5.74 -6.71 -14.74
N ALA A 271 5.50 -6.81 -16.03
CA ALA A 271 4.61 -5.91 -16.75
C ALA A 271 3.76 -6.73 -17.72
N ALA A 272 2.44 -6.55 -17.69
CA ALA A 272 1.53 -7.32 -18.50
C ALA A 272 0.21 -6.60 -18.73
N LYS A 273 -0.50 -7.01 -19.79
CA LYS A 273 -1.92 -6.76 -19.96
C LYS A 273 -2.70 -7.94 -19.39
N LEU A 274 -3.63 -7.66 -18.48
CA LEU A 274 -4.37 -8.69 -17.72
C LEU A 274 -5.66 -9.08 -18.44
N ASP A 275 -5.51 -9.52 -19.70
CA ASP A 275 -6.61 -9.93 -20.54
C ASP A 275 -7.19 -11.30 -20.15
N ARG A 276 -8.17 -11.79 -20.90
CA ARG A 276 -8.83 -13.07 -20.62
C ARG A 276 -7.84 -14.24 -20.58
N ASN A 277 -6.81 -14.23 -21.43
CA ASN A 277 -5.85 -15.32 -21.54
C ASN A 277 -4.90 -15.32 -20.34
N PHE A 278 -4.55 -14.14 -19.81
CA PHE A 278 -3.76 -14.01 -18.59
C PHE A 278 -4.41 -14.73 -17.40
N TRP A 279 -5.74 -14.63 -17.27
CA TRP A 279 -6.47 -15.24 -16.16
C TRP A 279 -6.75 -16.73 -16.32
N ASP A 280 -6.41 -17.33 -17.47
CA ASP A 280 -6.70 -18.73 -17.73
C ASP A 280 -5.84 -19.67 -16.86
N PRO A 281 -6.43 -20.54 -16.02
CA PRO A 281 -5.68 -21.47 -15.20
C PRO A 281 -4.87 -22.50 -16.01
N GLU A 282 -5.22 -22.72 -17.28
CA GLU A 282 -4.48 -23.64 -18.17
C GLU A 282 -3.18 -23.03 -18.70
N ASN A 283 -3.01 -21.70 -18.63
CA ASN A 283 -1.82 -20.99 -19.08
C ASN A 283 -0.73 -20.85 -18.01
N LYS A 284 -0.74 -21.70 -16.97
CA LYS A 284 0.34 -21.72 -15.95
C LYS A 284 1.64 -22.20 -16.60
N GLN A 285 2.55 -21.26 -16.90
CA GLN A 285 3.98 -21.55 -17.07
C GLN A 285 4.68 -21.54 -15.71
#